data_AF-A0A4R1G7B7-F1
#
_entry.id   AF-A0A4R1G7B7-F1
#
_cell.length_a   1.000
_cell.length_b   1.000
_cell.length_c   1.000
_cell.angle_alpha   90.00
_cell.angle_beta   90.00
_cell.angle_gamma   90.00
#
_symmetry.space_group_name_H-M   'P 1'
#
loop_
_entity.id
_entity.type
_entity.pdbx_description
1 polymer ?
#
loop_
_entity_poly.entity_id
_entity_poly.type
_entity_poly.pdbx_seq_one_letter_code
_entity_poly.pdbx_strand_id
1 'polypeptide(L)'
;MTRQQVVFDTDYDPDWLPIVSATPMELVLAEAMPASCSEHGLPAVDSRACTVNSSGPRSELPTLRGFLRSMPPSRQIPAEARVRFQCPACEYCLAGIRRDRWIAVLSLLFVPLTLAAIIITKQLELEQFYLPLAFAVVPGCLPIALVTAMLAWSRSGYFADVWMNATADRLIVSAHPDFVAAVERNRADTR
;
A
#
# COMPACT_ATOMS: atom_id res chain seq x y z
N MET A 1 -7.24 -20.10 1.07
CA MET A 1 -8.15 -19.61 2.13
C MET A 1 -9.22 -18.76 1.49
N THR A 2 -10.48 -18.97 1.84
CA THR A 2 -11.61 -18.14 1.39
C THR A 2 -11.68 -16.88 2.25
N ARG A 3 -11.40 -15.72 1.67
CA ARG A 3 -11.58 -14.44 2.35
C ARG A 3 -13.07 -14.17 2.56
N GLN A 4 -13.41 -13.58 3.69
CA GLN A 4 -14.76 -13.12 4.00
C GLN A 4 -14.81 -11.59 3.95
N GLN A 5 -16.00 -11.02 3.81
CA GLN A 5 -16.19 -9.58 3.83
C GLN A 5 -16.87 -9.19 5.13
N VAL A 6 -16.33 -8.16 5.78
CA VAL A 6 -16.94 -7.51 6.94
C VAL A 6 -17.14 -6.04 6.65
N VAL A 7 -18.24 -5.50 7.15
CA VAL A 7 -18.69 -4.14 6.86
C VAL A 7 -18.66 -3.36 8.17
N PHE A 8 -17.99 -2.22 8.16
CA PHE A 8 -17.93 -1.28 9.27
C PHE A 8 -18.71 -0.02 8.87
N ASP A 9 -19.54 0.48 9.77
CA ASP A 9 -20.16 1.79 9.59
C ASP A 9 -19.11 2.89 9.84
N THR A 10 -19.19 3.96 9.07
CA THR A 10 -18.32 5.13 9.21
C THR A 10 -19.12 6.31 9.72
N ASP A 11 -18.52 7.09 10.63
CA ASP A 11 -19.11 8.29 11.17
C ASP A 11 -18.29 9.52 10.78
N TYR A 12 -18.91 10.70 10.88
CA TYR A 12 -18.22 11.96 10.66
C TYR A 12 -17.21 12.20 11.78
N ASP A 13 -16.01 12.65 11.41
CA ASP A 13 -15.04 13.11 12.41
C ASP A 13 -15.47 14.50 12.94
N PRO A 14 -15.95 14.61 14.19
CA PRO A 14 -16.46 15.89 14.72
C PRO A 14 -15.36 16.94 14.85
N ASP A 15 -14.10 16.53 14.92
CA ASP A 15 -12.94 17.42 15.03
C ASP A 15 -12.47 17.93 13.66
N TRP A 16 -13.05 17.41 12.57
CA TRP A 16 -12.72 17.83 11.22
C TRP A 16 -13.46 19.11 10.82
N LEU A 17 -12.67 20.15 10.57
CA LEU A 17 -13.14 21.41 9.97
C LEU A 17 -12.56 21.50 8.55
N PRO A 18 -13.39 21.51 7.48
CA PRO A 18 -12.90 21.72 6.13
C PRO A 18 -12.23 23.09 6.02
N ILE A 19 -10.91 23.11 5.83
CA ILE A 19 -10.15 24.36 5.62
C ILE A 19 -10.45 24.93 4.23
N VAL A 20 -10.85 24.08 3.27
CA VAL A 20 -11.18 24.45 1.89
C VAL A 20 -12.34 23.59 1.40
N SER A 21 -13.27 24.11 0.59
CA SER A 21 -14.39 23.35 0.00
C SER A 21 -13.99 22.17 -0.88
N ALA A 22 -12.69 22.05 -1.22
CA ALA A 22 -12.13 20.98 -2.02
C ALA A 22 -11.48 19.85 -1.20
N THR A 23 -11.46 19.93 0.13
CA THR A 23 -10.93 18.84 0.97
C THR A 23 -11.99 17.74 1.14
N PRO A 24 -11.65 16.46 0.91
CA PRO A 24 -12.58 15.35 1.11
C PRO A 24 -13.08 15.32 2.55
N MET A 25 -14.36 15.01 2.74
CA MET A 25 -14.95 14.80 4.07
C MET A 25 -14.16 13.71 4.81
N GLU A 26 -13.65 14.00 6.01
CA GLU A 26 -12.97 12.99 6.83
C GLU A 26 -13.98 12.21 7.66
N LEU A 27 -13.86 10.89 7.57
CA LEU A 27 -14.70 9.91 8.23
C LEU A 27 -13.82 9.03 9.13
N VAL A 28 -14.40 8.59 10.23
CA VAL A 28 -13.81 7.63 11.17
C VAL A 28 -14.65 6.37 11.21
N LEU A 29 -14.07 5.26 11.67
CA LEU A 29 -14.86 4.06 11.91
C LEU A 29 -15.70 4.23 13.18
N ALA A 30 -16.98 3.88 13.10
CA ALA A 30 -17.89 3.92 14.25
C ALA A 30 -17.52 2.88 15.34
N GLU A 31 -16.80 1.83 14.96
CA GLU A 31 -16.35 0.76 15.85
C GLU A 31 -14.85 0.50 15.71
N ALA A 32 -14.24 0.05 16.81
CA ALA A 32 -12.82 -0.26 16.83
C ALA A 32 -12.51 -1.55 16.06
N MET A 33 -11.39 -1.54 15.33
CA MET A 33 -10.85 -2.75 14.70
C MET A 33 -10.40 -3.77 15.76
N PRO A 34 -10.62 -5.08 15.54
CA PRO A 34 -10.17 -6.10 16.49
C PRO A 34 -8.64 -6.20 16.51
N ALA A 35 -8.10 -6.72 17.61
CA ALA A 35 -6.66 -6.97 17.77
C ALA A 35 -6.15 -8.22 17.00
N SER A 36 -6.68 -8.44 15.80
CA SER A 36 -6.28 -9.52 14.89
C SER A 36 -6.01 -8.94 13.51
N CYS A 37 -5.05 -9.50 12.78
CA CYS A 37 -4.67 -9.03 11.45
C CYS A 37 -5.72 -9.45 10.42
N SER A 38 -6.17 -8.50 9.58
CA SER A 38 -7.17 -8.75 8.53
C SER A 38 -6.68 -9.74 7.46
N GLU A 39 -5.39 -9.76 7.14
CA GLU A 39 -4.83 -10.65 6.11
C GLU A 39 -4.67 -12.10 6.58
N HIS A 40 -4.18 -12.30 7.80
CA HIS A 40 -3.74 -13.61 8.28
C HIS A 40 -4.58 -14.17 9.44
N GLY A 41 -5.46 -13.38 10.05
CA GLY A 41 -6.21 -13.77 11.25
C GLY A 41 -5.38 -13.88 12.54
N LEU A 42 -4.06 -13.68 12.45
CA LEU A 42 -3.13 -13.77 13.59
C LEU A 42 -3.26 -12.58 14.54
N PRO A 43 -2.85 -12.72 15.81
CA PRO A 43 -2.81 -11.60 16.76
C PRO A 43 -2.02 -10.41 16.22
N ALA A 44 -2.58 -9.22 16.40
CA ALA A 44 -1.92 -7.97 16.01
C ALA A 44 -0.82 -7.64 17.02
N VAL A 45 0.36 -7.27 16.51
CA VAL A 45 1.51 -6.81 17.32
C VAL A 45 1.81 -5.33 17.11
N ASP A 46 1.28 -4.74 16.04
CA ASP A 46 1.43 -3.33 15.67
C ASP A 46 0.15 -2.86 14.97
N SER A 47 -0.05 -1.54 14.88
CA SER A 47 -1.15 -0.92 14.15
C SER A 47 -0.62 0.17 13.22
N ARG A 48 -1.20 0.26 12.03
CA ARG A 48 -0.74 1.19 10.98
C ARG A 48 -1.88 2.08 10.51
N ALA A 49 -1.60 3.36 10.33
CA ALA A 49 -2.56 4.28 9.76
C ALA A 49 -2.91 3.87 8.32
N CYS A 50 -4.18 3.61 8.09
CA CYS A 50 -4.77 3.28 6.81
C CYS A 50 -5.70 4.43 6.36
N THR A 51 -5.73 4.68 5.07
CA THR A 51 -6.57 5.73 4.48
C THR A 51 -7.23 5.20 3.22
N VAL A 52 -8.55 5.32 3.15
CA VAL A 52 -9.36 4.90 2.01
C VAL A 52 -10.17 6.08 1.53
N ASN A 53 -10.20 6.32 0.22
CA ASN A 53 -10.96 7.40 -0.40
C ASN A 53 -12.18 6.82 -1.12
N SER A 54 -13.27 7.59 -1.22
CA SER A 54 -14.52 7.16 -1.85
C SER A 54 -14.46 7.06 -3.39
N SER A 55 -13.51 7.72 -4.05
CA SER A 55 -13.45 7.81 -5.52
C SER A 55 -12.71 6.63 -6.22
N GLY A 56 -13.24 5.41 -6.05
CA GLY A 56 -13.11 4.24 -6.93
C GLY A 56 -11.72 3.61 -7.17
N PRO A 57 -11.64 2.48 -7.93
CA PRO A 57 -12.22 1.17 -7.59
C PRO A 57 -11.50 0.55 -6.37
N ARG A 58 -11.95 -0.63 -5.91
CA ARG A 58 -11.32 -1.48 -4.87
C ARG A 58 -9.82 -1.18 -4.71
N SER A 59 -9.35 -0.94 -3.48
CA SER A 59 -7.90 -0.93 -3.22
C SER A 59 -7.38 -2.37 -3.35
N GLU A 60 -7.35 -2.86 -4.59
CA GLU A 60 -6.70 -4.09 -4.95
C GLU A 60 -5.22 -3.89 -4.66
N LEU A 61 -4.58 -4.92 -4.08
CA LEU A 61 -3.13 -5.04 -4.01
C LEU A 61 -2.49 -4.45 -5.28
N PRO A 62 -1.49 -3.56 -5.17
CA PRO A 62 -0.78 -3.05 -6.34
C PRO A 62 -0.05 -4.21 -7.02
N THR A 63 -0.74 -4.85 -7.95
CA THR A 63 -0.14 -5.84 -8.85
C THR A 63 0.62 -5.10 -9.93
N LEU A 64 1.60 -5.75 -10.55
CA LEU A 64 2.32 -5.23 -11.72
C LEU A 64 1.34 -4.79 -12.83
N ARG A 65 0.19 -5.47 -12.93
CA ARG A 65 -0.93 -5.15 -13.82
C ARG A 65 -1.72 -3.90 -13.39
N GLY A 66 -1.98 -3.74 -12.08
CA GLY A 66 -2.62 -2.55 -11.51
C GLY A 66 -1.74 -1.30 -11.68
N PHE A 67 -0.43 -1.44 -11.46
CA PHE A 67 0.55 -0.38 -11.66
C PHE A 67 0.60 0.10 -13.13
N LEU A 68 0.69 -0.83 -14.09
CA LEU A 68 0.66 -0.50 -15.52
C LEU A 68 -0.68 0.14 -15.95
N ARG A 69 -1.80 -0.26 -15.35
CA ARG A 69 -3.11 0.37 -15.58
C ARG A 69 -3.24 1.76 -14.96
N SER A 70 -2.46 2.07 -13.93
CA SER A 70 -2.43 3.39 -13.27
C SER A 70 -1.47 4.40 -13.94
N MET A 71 -0.74 4.01 -14.98
CA MET A 71 0.17 4.90 -15.72
C MET A 71 -0.46 5.92 -16.68
N PRO A 72 -1.65 5.74 -17.30
CA PRO A 72 -2.31 6.88 -17.92
C PRO A 72 -2.70 7.86 -16.81
N PRO A 73 -2.74 9.18 -17.07
CA PRO A 73 -3.31 10.14 -16.13
C PRO A 73 -4.80 9.80 -16.00
N SER A 74 -5.12 8.89 -15.07
CA SER A 74 -6.47 8.71 -14.60
C SER A 74 -6.91 10.08 -14.14
N ARG A 75 -7.97 10.64 -14.75
CA ARG A 75 -8.63 11.83 -14.21
C ARG A 75 -8.95 11.49 -12.77
N GLN A 76 -8.15 12.00 -11.84
CA GLN A 76 -8.36 11.78 -10.42
C GLN A 76 -9.67 12.48 -10.11
N ILE A 77 -10.75 11.71 -10.07
CA ILE A 77 -12.01 12.20 -9.56
C ILE A 77 -11.71 12.56 -8.10
N PRO A 78 -11.84 13.84 -7.71
CA PRO A 78 -11.55 14.25 -6.35
C PRO A 78 -12.37 13.35 -5.41
N ALA A 79 -11.70 12.79 -4.41
CA ALA A 79 -12.38 12.00 -3.40
C ALA A 79 -13.41 12.89 -2.71
N GLU A 80 -14.65 12.40 -2.63
CA GLU A 80 -15.72 13.11 -1.91
C GLU A 80 -15.59 12.87 -0.40
N ALA A 81 -15.14 11.67 -0.02
CA ALA A 81 -14.93 11.27 1.36
C ALA A 81 -13.65 10.44 1.53
N ARG A 82 -13.11 10.46 2.74
CA ARG A 82 -11.90 9.76 3.15
C ARG A 82 -12.08 9.16 4.53
N VAL A 83 -11.89 7.85 4.67
CA VAL A 83 -11.88 7.17 5.96
C VAL A 83 -10.46 6.97 6.43
N ARG A 84 -10.15 7.38 7.66
CA ARG A 84 -8.88 7.08 8.34
C ARG A 84 -9.11 6.12 9.49
N PHE A 85 -8.27 5.10 9.58
CA PHE A 85 -8.35 4.11 10.65
C PHE A 85 -7.01 3.43 10.89
N GLN A 86 -6.92 2.66 11.98
CA GLN A 86 -5.75 1.86 12.31
C GLN A 86 -5.95 0.42 11.83
N CYS A 87 -5.10 -0.03 10.91
CA CYS A 87 -5.05 -1.41 10.46
C CYS A 87 -4.17 -2.26 11.40
N PRO A 88 -4.71 -3.31 12.03
CA PRO A 88 -3.92 -4.26 12.82
C PRO A 88 -2.98 -5.10 11.94
N ALA A 89 -1.71 -5.19 12.33
CA ALA A 89 -0.68 -5.94 11.62
C ALA A 89 -0.08 -7.04 12.50
N CYS A 90 0.05 -8.25 11.96
CA CYS A 90 0.76 -9.35 12.60
C CYS A 90 2.25 -9.35 12.24
N GLU A 91 3.06 -10.13 12.97
CA GLU A 91 4.50 -10.28 12.71
C GLU A 91 4.80 -10.70 11.26
N TYR A 92 3.96 -11.54 10.67
CA TYR A 92 4.15 -12.04 9.30
C TYR A 92 4.01 -10.92 8.27
N CYS A 93 3.00 -10.04 8.42
CA CYS A 93 2.86 -8.83 7.60
C CYS A 93 4.08 -7.91 7.75
N LEU A 94 4.50 -7.66 8.99
CA LEU A 94 5.64 -6.78 9.26
C LEU A 94 6.95 -7.35 8.70
N ALA A 95 7.16 -8.67 8.78
CA ALA A 95 8.30 -9.35 8.18
C ALA A 95 8.30 -9.23 6.64
N GLY A 96 7.13 -9.40 6.01
CA GLY A 96 6.95 -9.19 4.57
C GLY A 96 7.34 -7.76 4.14
N ILE A 97 6.86 -6.76 4.88
CA ILE A 97 7.17 -5.34 4.64
C ILE A 97 8.66 -5.04 4.80
N ARG A 98 9.30 -5.56 5.86
CA ARG A 98 10.75 -5.39 6.05
C ARG A 98 11.50 -5.99 4.88
N ARG A 99 11.12 -7.19 4.44
CA ARG A 99 11.73 -7.86 3.29
C ARG A 99 11.54 -7.05 2.01
N ASP A 100 10.34 -6.55 1.73
CA ASP A 100 10.05 -5.76 0.54
C ASP A 100 10.83 -4.43 0.55
N ARG A 101 10.93 -3.76 1.72
CA ARG A 101 11.79 -2.58 1.88
C ARG A 101 13.26 -2.88 1.63
N TRP A 102 13.77 -4.00 2.14
CA TRP A 102 15.14 -4.44 1.86
C TRP A 102 15.37 -4.67 0.36
N ILE A 103 14.43 -5.32 -0.33
CA ILE A 103 14.51 -5.51 -1.79
C ILE A 103 14.51 -4.17 -2.53
N ALA A 104 13.67 -3.22 -2.11
CA ALA A 104 13.63 -1.87 -2.70
C ALA A 104 14.97 -1.13 -2.51
N VAL A 105 15.52 -1.15 -1.29
CA VAL A 105 16.80 -0.52 -0.96
C VAL A 105 17.95 -1.16 -1.75
N LEU A 106 18.01 -2.49 -1.78
CA LEU A 106 19.01 -3.22 -2.56
C LEU A 106 18.92 -2.90 -4.05
N SER A 107 17.69 -2.86 -4.60
CA SER A 107 17.45 -2.49 -6.00
C SER A 107 17.97 -1.08 -6.31
N LEU A 108 17.68 -0.11 -5.43
CA LEU A 108 18.16 1.26 -5.59
C LEU A 108 19.68 1.39 -5.45
N LEU A 109 20.32 0.54 -4.63
CA LEU A 109 21.77 0.53 -4.45
C LEU A 109 22.53 0.06 -5.70
N PHE A 110 21.91 -0.71 -6.58
CA PHE A 110 22.50 -1.04 -7.89
C PHE A 110 22.70 0.18 -8.79
N VAL A 111 21.91 1.25 -8.62
CA VAL A 111 22.02 2.47 -9.43
C VAL A 111 23.36 3.21 -9.21
N PRO A 112 23.74 3.61 -7.99
CA PRO A 112 25.04 4.25 -7.77
C PRO A 112 26.20 3.28 -8.04
N LEU A 113 26.03 1.98 -7.82
CA LEU A 113 27.07 0.98 -8.05
C LEU A 113 27.37 0.81 -9.55
N THR A 114 26.33 0.84 -10.39
CA THR A 114 26.49 0.84 -11.86
C THR A 114 27.08 2.15 -12.38
N LEU A 115 26.67 3.30 -11.83
CA LEU A 115 27.29 4.60 -12.12
C LEU A 115 28.79 4.61 -11.77
N ALA A 116 29.16 4.11 -10.59
CA ALA A 116 30.55 4.02 -10.17
C ALA A 116 31.37 3.12 -11.11
N ALA A 117 30.81 1.97 -11.53
CA ALA A 117 31.46 1.08 -12.49
C ALA A 117 31.71 1.78 -13.85
N ILE A 118 30.76 2.57 -14.35
CA ILE A 118 30.93 3.37 -15.56
C ILE A 118 32.07 4.37 -15.41
N ILE A 119 32.13 5.10 -14.29
CA ILE A 119 33.17 6.10 -14.01
C ILE A 119 34.56 5.44 -13.95
N ILE A 120 34.69 4.30 -13.26
CA ILE A 120 35.95 3.56 -13.16
C ILE A 120 36.39 3.07 -14.54
N THR A 121 35.47 2.50 -15.33
CA THR A 121 35.77 2.02 -16.69
C THR A 121 36.26 3.16 -17.59
N LYS A 122 35.68 4.36 -17.44
CA LYS A 122 36.15 5.56 -18.13
C LYS A 122 37.55 5.99 -17.68
N GLN A 123 37.86 5.95 -16.38
CA GLN A 123 39.18 6.33 -15.87
C GLN A 123 40.30 5.37 -16.31
N LEU A 124 39.96 4.09 -16.52
CA LEU A 124 40.91 3.07 -16.99
C LEU A 124 41.08 3.04 -18.52
N GLU A 125 40.51 4.00 -19.25
CA GLU A 125 40.57 4.09 -20.73
C GLU A 125 40.10 2.81 -21.45
N LEU A 126 39.21 2.05 -20.82
CA LEU A 126 38.64 0.81 -21.36
C LEU A 126 37.50 1.11 -22.35
N GLU A 127 37.83 1.82 -23.44
CA GLU A 127 36.83 2.32 -24.40
C GLU A 127 35.98 1.21 -25.03
N GLN A 128 36.57 0.02 -25.21
CA GLN A 128 35.87 -1.15 -25.77
C GLN A 128 34.71 -1.64 -24.87
N PHE A 129 34.76 -1.38 -23.57
CA PHE A 129 33.74 -1.81 -22.61
C PHE A 129 32.73 -0.72 -22.28
N TYR A 130 33.03 0.55 -22.55
CA TYR A 130 32.17 1.67 -22.17
C TYR A 130 30.77 1.60 -22.83
N LEU A 131 30.72 1.37 -24.14
CA LEU A 131 29.46 1.30 -24.90
C LEU A 131 28.55 0.14 -24.44
N PRO A 132 29.01 -1.12 -24.35
CA PRO A 132 28.18 -2.21 -23.86
C PRO A 132 27.78 -2.05 -22.38
N LEU A 133 28.62 -1.45 -21.53
CA LEU A 133 28.27 -1.16 -20.15
C LEU A 133 27.17 -0.09 -20.06
N ALA A 134 27.24 0.97 -20.86
CA ALA A 134 26.21 2.00 -20.93
C ALA A 134 24.85 1.43 -21.41
N PHE A 135 24.86 0.52 -22.40
CA PHE A 135 23.66 -0.18 -22.87
C PHE A 135 23.13 -1.23 -21.88
N ALA A 136 23.97 -1.83 -21.03
CA ALA A 136 23.48 -2.66 -19.94
C ALA A 136 22.72 -1.84 -18.87
N VAL A 137 23.12 -0.57 -18.67
CA VAL A 137 22.57 0.29 -17.62
C VAL A 137 21.30 1.03 -18.06
N VAL A 138 21.23 1.54 -19.30
CA VAL A 138 20.23 2.58 -19.69
C VAL A 138 19.14 2.11 -20.69
N PRO A 139 19.04 0.82 -21.05
CA PRO A 139 17.68 0.23 -20.97
C PRO A 139 17.52 -0.94 -19.99
N GLY A 140 18.60 -1.49 -19.44
CA GLY A 140 18.53 -2.70 -18.62
C GLY A 140 18.24 -2.41 -17.15
N CYS A 141 19.31 -2.20 -16.38
CA CYS A 141 19.23 -2.25 -14.92
C CYS A 141 18.42 -1.12 -14.29
N LEU A 142 18.50 0.10 -14.83
CA LEU A 142 17.87 1.28 -14.23
C LEU A 142 16.33 1.21 -14.23
N PRO A 143 15.64 1.01 -15.38
CA PRO A 143 14.18 0.91 -15.38
C PRO A 143 13.67 -0.30 -14.59
N ILE A 144 14.39 -1.43 -14.63
CA ILE A 144 14.03 -2.62 -13.85
C ILE A 144 14.13 -2.33 -12.35
N ALA A 145 15.26 -1.78 -11.89
CA ALA A 145 15.47 -1.42 -10.49
C ALA A 145 14.45 -0.38 -9.99
N LEU A 146 14.08 0.58 -10.84
CA LEU A 146 13.06 1.58 -10.50
C LEU A 146 11.68 0.94 -10.35
N VAL A 147 11.28 0.08 -11.29
CA VAL A 147 9.99 -0.63 -11.25
C VAL A 147 9.94 -1.57 -10.05
N THR A 148 11.00 -2.34 -9.78
CA THR A 148 11.04 -3.23 -8.60
C THR A 148 10.98 -2.44 -7.30
N ALA A 149 11.71 -1.32 -7.20
CA ALA A 149 11.66 -0.44 -6.03
C ALA A 149 10.26 0.16 -5.83
N MET A 150 9.60 0.64 -6.89
CA MET A 150 8.24 1.18 -6.82
C MET A 150 7.21 0.12 -6.41
N LEU A 151 7.30 -1.09 -6.97
CA LEU A 151 6.39 -2.19 -6.62
C LEU A 151 6.60 -2.66 -5.18
N ALA A 152 7.85 -2.85 -4.76
CA ALA A 152 8.17 -3.24 -3.40
C ALA A 152 7.76 -2.16 -2.40
N TRP A 153 7.98 -0.87 -2.72
CA TRP A 153 7.54 0.24 -1.89
C TRP A 153 6.02 0.34 -1.79
N SER A 154 5.30 0.25 -2.90
CA SER A 154 3.82 0.31 -2.90
C SER A 154 3.20 -0.87 -2.14
N ARG A 155 3.74 -2.09 -2.33
CA ARG A 155 3.33 -3.27 -1.57
C ARG A 155 3.63 -3.15 -0.07
N SER A 156 4.69 -2.44 0.31
CA SER A 156 5.03 -2.20 1.71
C SER A 156 4.03 -1.31 2.47
N GLY A 157 3.21 -0.54 1.75
CA GLY A 157 2.14 0.29 2.32
C GLY A 157 0.78 -0.40 2.37
N TYR A 158 0.68 -1.63 1.86
CA TYR A 158 -0.58 -2.34 1.73
C TYR A 158 -0.80 -3.33 2.87
N PHE A 159 -1.86 -3.15 3.64
CA PHE A 159 -2.13 -3.95 4.84
C PHE A 159 -3.47 -4.70 4.81
N ALA A 160 -4.41 -4.29 3.97
CA ALA A 160 -5.74 -4.87 3.92
C ALA A 160 -6.43 -4.56 2.58
N ASP A 161 -7.17 -5.54 2.05
CA ASP A 161 -8.15 -5.35 0.97
C ASP A 161 -9.36 -4.57 1.50
N VAL A 162 -9.36 -3.25 1.34
CA VAL A 162 -10.41 -2.36 1.86
C VAL A 162 -10.99 -1.45 0.77
N TRP A 163 -12.29 -1.17 0.85
CA TRP A 163 -12.93 -0.21 -0.04
C TRP A 163 -14.18 0.37 0.61
N MET A 164 -14.58 1.56 0.16
CA MET A 164 -15.83 2.18 0.58
C MET A 164 -16.96 1.78 -0.36
N ASN A 165 -18.19 1.77 0.13
CA ASN A 165 -19.37 1.68 -0.72
C ASN A 165 -19.61 3.00 -1.49
N ALA A 166 -20.54 2.99 -2.44
CA ALA A 166 -20.80 4.14 -3.32
C ALA A 166 -21.25 5.41 -2.57
N THR A 167 -21.91 5.23 -1.43
CA THR A 167 -22.41 6.32 -0.56
C THR A 167 -21.43 6.76 0.51
N ALA A 168 -20.25 6.13 0.58
CA ALA A 168 -19.19 6.44 1.52
C ALA A 168 -19.53 6.31 3.03
N ASP A 169 -20.67 5.73 3.39
CA ASP A 169 -21.12 5.51 4.77
C ASP A 169 -20.65 4.17 5.35
N ARG A 170 -20.06 3.30 4.53
CA ARG A 170 -19.57 1.98 4.96
C ARG A 170 -18.19 1.66 4.40
N LEU A 171 -17.31 1.20 5.29
CA LEU A 171 -16.04 0.59 4.93
C LEU A 171 -16.21 -0.93 4.85
N ILE A 172 -15.89 -1.50 3.69
CA ILE A 172 -15.90 -2.94 3.46
C ILE A 172 -14.45 -3.44 3.50
N VAL A 173 -14.21 -4.44 4.34
CA VAL A 173 -12.90 -5.07 4.52
C VAL A 173 -13.01 -6.52 4.09
N SER A 174 -12.20 -6.95 3.13
CA SER A 174 -12.00 -8.37 2.87
C SER A 174 -10.94 -8.91 3.83
N ALA A 175 -11.31 -9.86 4.68
CA ALA A 175 -10.47 -10.33 5.77
C ALA A 175 -10.47 -11.86 5.92
N HIS A 176 -9.54 -12.35 6.72
CA HIS A 176 -9.47 -13.73 7.18
C HIS A 176 -10.69 -14.06 8.08
N PRO A 177 -11.22 -15.30 8.06
CA PRO A 177 -12.36 -15.68 8.90
C PRO A 177 -12.17 -15.40 10.40
N ASP A 178 -10.97 -15.60 10.94
CA ASP A 178 -10.69 -15.32 12.36
C ASP A 178 -10.81 -13.84 12.70
N PHE A 179 -10.51 -12.96 11.75
CA PHE A 179 -10.72 -11.52 11.90
C PHE A 179 -12.22 -11.22 11.97
N VAL A 180 -13.02 -11.81 11.07
CA VAL A 180 -14.48 -11.64 11.08
C VAL A 180 -15.07 -12.15 12.39
N ALA A 181 -14.65 -13.33 12.85
CA ALA A 181 -15.08 -13.88 14.14
C ALA A 181 -14.66 -13.00 15.33
N ALA A 182 -13.53 -12.28 15.25
CA ALA A 182 -13.13 -11.31 16.26
C ALA A 182 -14.02 -10.05 16.24
N VAL A 183 -14.37 -9.54 15.06
CA VAL A 183 -15.34 -8.43 14.92
C VAL A 183 -16.70 -8.82 15.51
N GLU A 184 -17.21 -10.00 15.17
CA GLU A 184 -18.51 -10.47 15.66
C GLU A 184 -18.54 -10.61 17.18
N ARG A 185 -17.47 -11.13 17.79
CA ARG A 185 -17.34 -11.19 19.25
C ARG A 185 -17.33 -9.79 19.88
N ASN A 186 -16.54 -8.86 19.35
CA ASN A 186 -16.51 -7.49 19.87
C ASN A 186 -17.89 -6.81 19.80
N ARG A 187 -18.66 -7.05 18.73
CA ARG A 187 -20.03 -6.52 18.58
C ARG A 187 -21.04 -7.18 19.51
N ALA A 188 -20.82 -8.44 19.87
CA ALA A 188 -21.64 -9.13 20.85
C ALA A 188 -21.37 -8.60 22.27
N ASP A 189 -20.11 -8.33 22.60
CA ASP A 189 -19.70 -7.84 23.93
C ASP A 189 -20.10 -6.36 24.18
N THR A 190 -20.40 -5.59 23.12
CA THR A 190 -20.82 -4.18 23.21
C THR A 190 -22.35 -3.99 23.22
N ARG A 191 -23.14 -5.05 23.09
CA ARG A 191 -24.61 -5.03 23.16
C ARG A 191 -25.12 -5.44 24.53
#